data_AF-A0A3N5UJA4-F1
#
_entry.id   AF-A0A3N5UJA4-F1
#
_cell.length_a   1.000
_cell.length_b   1.000
_cell.length_c   1.000
_cell.angle_alpha   90.00
_cell.angle_beta   90.00
_cell.angle_gamma   90.00
#
_symmetry.space_group_name_H-M   'P 1'
#
loop_
_entity.id
_entity.type
_entity.pdbx_description
1 polymer ?
#
loop_
_entity_poly.entity_id
_entity_poly.type
_entity_poly.pdbx_seq_one_letter_code
_entity_poly.pdbx_strand_id
1 'polypeptide(L)'
;PAQIAKELKLYDQTVYYYIRKLARIGAIEQVGTCLIRGGTARLYSTSSPSFGLEIEGNEEKLESSNYIKDEKRKNIPFILKEFYENNSFSGLIVVGAPDPHGPYKSSSRDGHYAVHLSFYLGTLSESYTSGFIVKLDVDAKAEKDIDNRNLILIGGPGTNIVTSEFNRYLQIKFNEDNYWSGLTDQSGRIFNMDNHGLIAKISNPYNKDKKILILAGVRSIGTKASVIALTNYGNKIGDNSLSDDQLALVVQGFDMNADGKIDHVDIVS
;
A
#
# COMPACT_ATOMS: atom_id res chain seq x y z
N PRO A 1 -49.31 -5.97 23.93
CA PRO A 1 -48.66 -4.83 24.64
C PRO A 1 -48.30 -5.12 26.10
N ALA A 2 -49.25 -5.58 26.93
CA ALA A 2 -49.00 -5.85 28.36
C ALA A 2 -47.85 -6.85 28.62
N GLN A 3 -47.72 -7.90 27.78
CA GLN A 3 -46.58 -8.82 27.87
C GLN A 3 -45.24 -8.12 27.61
N ILE A 4 -45.15 -7.29 26.57
CA ILE A 4 -43.95 -6.50 26.23
C ILE A 4 -43.59 -5.55 27.39
N ALA A 5 -44.58 -4.93 28.04
CA ALA A 5 -44.36 -4.07 29.20
C ALA A 5 -43.75 -4.83 30.39
N LYS A 6 -44.25 -6.04 30.65
CA LYS A 6 -43.70 -6.92 31.68
C LYS A 6 -42.27 -7.36 31.38
N GLU A 7 -42.00 -7.77 30.13
CA GLU A 7 -40.67 -8.25 29.70
C GLU A 7 -39.62 -7.13 29.71
N LEU A 8 -39.98 -5.94 29.21
CA LEU A 8 -39.09 -4.77 29.21
C LEU A 8 -39.06 -4.01 30.54
N LYS A 9 -39.88 -4.41 31.53
CA LYS A 9 -40.02 -3.74 32.84
C LYS A 9 -40.37 -2.24 32.71
N LEU A 10 -41.26 -1.92 31.77
CA LEU A 10 -41.73 -0.56 31.50
C LEU A 10 -43.19 -0.38 31.93
N TYR A 11 -43.59 0.85 32.22
CA TYR A 11 -45.00 1.17 32.48
C TYR A 11 -45.87 0.85 31.26
N ASP A 12 -47.02 0.21 31.51
CA ASP A 12 -47.96 -0.19 30.46
C ASP A 12 -48.30 0.98 29.53
N GLN A 13 -48.66 2.14 30.08
CA GLN A 13 -49.03 3.31 29.28
C GLN A 13 -47.95 3.71 28.26
N THR A 14 -46.67 3.63 28.63
CA THR A 14 -45.53 3.90 27.74
C THR A 14 -45.46 2.88 26.60
N VAL A 15 -45.59 1.60 26.90
CA VAL A 15 -45.56 0.55 25.87
C VAL A 15 -46.76 0.66 24.93
N TYR A 16 -47.96 0.90 25.46
CA TYR A 16 -49.14 1.13 24.63
C TYR A 16 -48.99 2.35 23.71
N TYR A 17 -48.30 3.41 24.16
CA TYR A 17 -47.98 4.56 23.32
C TYR A 17 -47.06 4.20 22.14
N TYR A 18 -45.96 3.48 22.39
CA TYR A 18 -45.02 3.11 21.32
C TYR A 18 -45.58 2.04 20.38
N ILE A 19 -46.35 1.07 20.87
CA ILE A 19 -47.03 0.10 20.01
C ILE A 19 -47.97 0.81 19.03
N ARG A 20 -48.72 1.83 19.48
CA ARG A 20 -49.56 2.63 18.57
C ARG A 20 -48.73 3.39 17.54
N LYS A 21 -47.58 3.96 17.92
CA LYS A 21 -46.68 4.64 16.98
C LYS A 21 -46.12 3.69 15.93
N LEU A 22 -45.61 2.53 16.35
CA LEU A 22 -45.04 1.50 15.47
C LEU A 22 -46.10 0.94 14.52
N ALA A 23 -47.31 0.68 15.00
CA ALA A 23 -48.41 0.23 14.16
C ALA A 23 -48.82 1.30 13.14
N ARG A 24 -48.85 2.58 13.56
CA ARG A 24 -49.19 3.71 12.68
C ARG A 24 -48.20 3.89 11.53
N ILE A 25 -46.92 3.64 11.75
CA ILE A 25 -45.89 3.71 10.70
C ILE A 25 -45.74 2.40 9.91
N GLY A 26 -46.56 1.38 10.20
CA GLY A 26 -46.52 0.09 9.50
C GLY A 26 -45.33 -0.80 9.87
N ALA A 27 -44.57 -0.49 10.92
CA ALA A 27 -43.46 -1.33 11.38
C ALA A 27 -43.93 -2.62 12.08
N ILE A 28 -45.15 -2.60 12.63
CA ILE A 28 -45.81 -3.76 13.21
C ILE A 28 -47.27 -3.82 12.76
N GLU A 29 -47.84 -5.01 12.75
CA GLU A 29 -49.25 -5.24 12.39
C GLU A 29 -49.95 -6.11 13.43
N GLN A 30 -51.27 -5.98 13.53
CA GLN A 30 -52.07 -6.83 14.39
C GLN A 30 -52.39 -8.13 13.65
N VAL A 31 -51.78 -9.23 14.08
CA VAL A 31 -51.92 -10.56 13.47
C VAL A 31 -53.07 -11.38 14.06
N GLY A 32 -53.69 -10.90 15.14
CA GLY A 32 -54.86 -11.57 15.72
C GLY A 32 -55.27 -11.06 17.10
N THR A 33 -56.20 -11.79 17.71
CA THR A 33 -56.67 -11.57 19.09
C THR A 33 -56.82 -12.88 19.83
N CYS A 34 -56.53 -12.90 21.13
CA CYS A 34 -56.78 -14.05 22.00
C CYS A 34 -57.46 -13.64 23.31
N LEU A 35 -58.22 -14.55 23.91
CA LEU A 35 -58.85 -14.35 25.22
C LEU A 35 -57.85 -14.69 26.33
N ILE A 36 -57.62 -13.74 27.23
CA ILE A 36 -56.77 -13.91 28.41
C ILE A 36 -57.53 -13.41 29.63
N ARG A 37 -57.82 -14.32 30.57
CA ARG A 37 -58.44 -14.02 31.88
C ARG A 37 -59.67 -13.08 31.79
N GLY A 38 -60.57 -13.37 30.84
CA GLY A 38 -61.80 -12.60 30.63
C GLY A 38 -61.65 -11.29 29.84
N GLY A 39 -60.45 -10.95 29.38
CA GLY A 39 -60.20 -9.82 28.48
C GLY A 39 -59.69 -10.27 27.11
N THR A 40 -59.84 -9.41 26.09
CA THR A 40 -59.32 -9.66 24.75
C THR A 40 -57.94 -9.00 24.58
N ALA A 41 -56.92 -9.82 24.36
CA ALA A 41 -55.57 -9.38 24.05
C ALA A 41 -55.36 -9.31 22.53
N ARG A 42 -54.67 -8.26 22.06
CA ARG A 42 -54.24 -8.10 20.67
C ARG A 42 -52.82 -8.62 20.49
N LEU A 43 -52.62 -9.44 19.47
CA LEU A 43 -51.32 -10.00 19.08
C LEU A 43 -50.72 -9.16 17.95
N TYR A 44 -49.43 -8.83 18.08
CA TYR A 44 -48.70 -8.02 17.11
C TYR A 44 -47.47 -8.78 16.61
N SER A 45 -47.13 -8.60 15.33
CA SER A 45 -45.89 -9.07 14.71
C SER A 45 -45.19 -7.91 14.00
N THR A 46 -43.88 -8.03 13.76
CA THR A 46 -43.20 -7.13 12.83
C THR A 46 -43.71 -7.37 11.41
N SER A 47 -43.82 -6.30 10.62
CA SER A 47 -44.23 -6.38 9.20
C SER A 47 -43.10 -6.87 8.29
N SER A 48 -41.87 -6.92 8.80
CA SER A 48 -40.68 -7.37 8.08
C SER A 48 -39.67 -8.01 9.05
N PRO A 49 -38.78 -8.89 8.57
CA PRO A 49 -37.75 -9.51 9.40
C PRO A 49 -36.63 -8.55 9.81
N SER A 50 -36.43 -7.46 9.07
CA SER A 50 -35.44 -6.42 9.35
C SER A 50 -35.94 -5.04 8.87
N PHE A 51 -35.38 -3.98 9.47
CA PHE A 51 -35.65 -2.59 9.10
C PHE A 51 -34.33 -1.88 8.85
N GLY A 52 -34.24 -1.11 7.76
CA GLY A 52 -33.17 -0.14 7.52
C GLY A 52 -33.64 1.26 7.92
N LEU A 53 -32.80 2.01 8.62
CA LEU A 53 -33.03 3.42 8.91
C LEU A 53 -32.04 4.24 8.09
N GLU A 54 -32.55 5.01 7.15
CA GLU A 54 -31.80 6.08 6.51
C GLU A 54 -32.07 7.36 7.30
N ILE A 55 -31.03 7.92 7.91
CA ILE A 55 -31.13 9.18 8.63
C ILE A 55 -30.95 10.29 7.59
N GLU A 56 -31.90 11.23 7.52
CA GLU A 56 -31.76 12.41 6.65
C GLU A 56 -30.48 13.18 7.02
N GLY A 57 -29.56 13.20 6.07
CA GLY A 57 -28.28 13.90 6.13
C GLY A 57 -27.66 13.86 4.74
N ASN A 58 -26.83 14.84 4.41
CA ASN A 58 -26.05 14.72 3.18
C ASN A 58 -25.07 13.55 3.35
N GLU A 59 -24.94 12.72 2.33
CA GLU A 59 -23.78 11.84 2.20
C GLU A 59 -22.54 12.73 2.07
N GLU A 60 -21.89 13.04 3.18
CA GLU A 60 -20.54 13.56 3.12
C GLU A 60 -19.64 12.39 2.74
N LYS A 61 -18.96 12.50 1.59
CA LYS A 61 -17.74 11.72 1.41
C LYS A 61 -16.93 11.92 2.69
N LEU A 62 -16.52 10.82 3.32
CA LEU A 62 -15.41 10.86 4.26
C LEU A 62 -14.23 11.47 3.51
N GLU A 63 -14.11 12.80 3.59
CA GLU A 63 -12.89 13.48 3.24
C GLU A 63 -11.85 12.81 4.12
N SER A 64 -10.89 12.16 3.48
CA SER A 64 -9.76 11.50 4.10
C SER A 64 -8.96 12.54 4.87
N SER A 65 -9.48 12.92 6.03
CA SER A 65 -9.04 13.93 6.97
C SER A 65 -8.65 15.28 6.37
N ASN A 66 -9.24 16.33 6.93
CA ASN A 66 -8.77 17.71 6.89
C ASN A 66 -7.38 17.91 7.56
N TYR A 67 -6.43 16.97 7.41
CA TYR A 67 -5.03 17.23 7.67
C TYR A 67 -4.45 18.02 6.49
N ILE A 68 -4.69 19.33 6.53
CA ILE A 68 -3.93 20.36 5.80
C ILE A 68 -4.20 20.37 4.29
N LYS A 69 -5.41 20.80 3.87
CA LYS A 69 -5.69 21.13 2.46
C LYS A 69 -4.98 22.40 1.97
N ASP A 70 -4.58 23.31 2.87
CA ASP A 70 -4.17 24.66 2.46
C ASP A 70 -2.70 25.05 2.66
N GLU A 71 -1.83 24.25 3.30
CA GLU A 71 -0.45 24.72 3.56
C GLU A 71 0.71 23.90 3.00
N LYS A 72 0.54 22.67 2.52
CA LYS A 72 1.63 21.96 1.82
C LYS A 72 1.08 21.06 0.73
N ARG A 73 1.15 21.52 -0.53
CA ARG A 73 1.44 20.57 -1.62
C ARG A 73 2.67 19.80 -1.15
N LYS A 74 2.50 18.55 -0.74
CA LYS A 74 3.63 17.75 -0.29
C LYS A 74 4.59 17.71 -1.46
N ASN A 75 5.79 18.25 -1.27
CA ASN A 75 6.77 18.32 -2.34
C ASN A 75 7.17 16.89 -2.66
N ILE A 76 6.54 16.31 -3.69
CA ILE A 76 6.84 14.95 -4.13
C ILE A 76 8.29 14.98 -4.58
N PRO A 77 9.17 14.14 -4.00
CA PRO A 77 10.57 14.10 -4.38
C PRO A 77 10.71 13.92 -5.89
N PHE A 78 11.71 14.56 -6.49
CA PHE A 78 11.93 14.51 -7.94
C PHE A 78 11.99 13.07 -8.48
N ILE A 79 12.69 12.18 -7.78
CA ILE A 79 12.79 10.76 -8.13
C ILE A 79 11.43 10.04 -8.19
N LEU A 80 10.42 10.51 -7.46
CA LEU A 80 9.09 9.90 -7.38
C LEU A 80 8.03 10.58 -8.25
N LYS A 81 8.36 11.66 -8.97
CA LYS A 81 7.38 12.51 -9.64
C LYS A 81 6.43 11.77 -10.60
N GLU A 82 6.92 10.83 -11.40
CA GLU A 82 6.15 10.06 -12.38
C GLU A 82 5.32 8.94 -11.75
N PHE A 83 5.56 8.64 -10.48
CA PHE A 83 4.77 7.69 -9.70
C PHE A 83 3.55 8.34 -9.05
N TYR A 84 3.30 9.63 -9.32
CA TYR A 84 2.14 10.35 -8.82
C TYR A 84 1.40 11.04 -9.95
N GLU A 85 0.08 10.86 -9.97
CA GLU A 85 -0.83 11.49 -10.90
C GLU A 85 -1.97 12.12 -10.09
N ASN A 86 -2.22 13.42 -10.28
CA ASN A 86 -3.22 14.17 -9.50
C ASN A 86 -3.08 13.93 -7.98
N ASN A 87 -1.85 13.98 -7.46
CA ASN A 87 -1.50 13.72 -6.06
C ASN A 87 -1.90 12.33 -5.53
N SER A 88 -2.20 11.38 -6.41
CA SER A 88 -2.42 9.96 -6.07
C SER A 88 -1.24 9.13 -6.54
N PHE A 89 -0.85 8.12 -5.76
CA PHE A 89 0.17 7.19 -6.22
C PHE A 89 -0.35 6.38 -7.43
N SER A 90 0.39 6.42 -8.53
CA SER A 90 0.09 5.81 -9.84
C SER A 90 1.26 4.93 -10.30
N GLY A 91 1.48 3.84 -9.56
CA GLY A 91 2.53 2.87 -9.81
C GLY A 91 2.21 1.50 -9.22
N LEU A 92 3.09 0.53 -9.51
CA LEU A 92 3.04 -0.83 -8.95
C LEU A 92 4.36 -1.12 -8.24
N ILE A 93 4.28 -1.56 -6.98
CA ILE A 93 5.42 -2.03 -6.22
C ILE A 93 5.56 -3.53 -6.48
N VAL A 94 6.72 -3.96 -6.96
CA VAL A 94 7.00 -5.35 -7.30
C VAL A 94 8.05 -5.89 -6.34
N VAL A 95 7.69 -6.92 -5.58
CA VAL A 95 8.56 -7.60 -4.63
C VAL A 95 8.87 -9.02 -5.09
N GLY A 96 10.04 -9.55 -4.75
CA GLY A 96 10.35 -10.95 -5.06
C GLY A 96 9.43 -11.94 -4.33
N ALA A 97 9.03 -13.02 -5.00
CA ALA A 97 8.21 -14.06 -4.38
C ALA A 97 8.96 -14.86 -3.29
N PRO A 98 8.28 -15.25 -2.19
CA PRO A 98 8.90 -16.01 -1.11
C PRO A 98 9.18 -17.46 -1.50
N ASP A 99 8.39 -18.03 -2.41
CA ASP A 99 8.59 -19.39 -2.90
C ASP A 99 9.79 -19.45 -3.85
N PRO A 100 10.65 -20.48 -3.77
CA PRO A 100 11.78 -20.64 -4.67
C PRO A 100 11.37 -20.64 -6.15
N HIS A 101 11.92 -19.72 -6.94
CA HIS A 101 11.63 -19.63 -8.37
C HIS A 101 12.82 -19.04 -9.14
N GLY A 102 12.67 -18.94 -10.46
CA GLY A 102 13.72 -18.43 -11.35
C GLY A 102 14.94 -19.37 -11.45
N PRO A 103 16.00 -18.93 -12.17
CA PRO A 103 17.17 -19.76 -12.45
C PRO A 103 17.98 -20.12 -11.19
N TYR A 104 17.93 -19.30 -10.15
CA TYR A 104 18.70 -19.51 -8.91
C TYR A 104 17.93 -20.25 -7.80
N LYS A 105 16.63 -20.52 -8.00
CA LYS A 105 15.74 -21.18 -7.00
C LYS A 105 15.87 -20.54 -5.60
N SER A 106 15.97 -19.22 -5.58
CA SER A 106 16.13 -18.44 -4.38
C SER A 106 14.77 -17.97 -3.88
N SER A 107 14.67 -17.79 -2.56
CA SER A 107 13.48 -17.23 -1.91
C SER A 107 13.75 -15.79 -1.52
N SER A 108 12.85 -14.88 -1.91
CA SER A 108 12.89 -13.50 -1.45
C SER A 108 12.51 -13.40 0.04
N ARG A 109 13.22 -12.57 0.79
CA ARG A 109 12.89 -12.21 2.18
C ARG A 109 12.64 -10.71 2.37
N ASP A 110 12.67 -9.96 1.27
CA ASP A 110 12.74 -8.49 1.28
C ASP A 110 11.37 -7.83 1.10
N GLY A 111 10.30 -8.62 0.90
CA GLY A 111 8.96 -8.08 0.62
C GLY A 111 8.41 -7.17 1.71
N HIS A 112 8.81 -7.37 2.96
CA HIS A 112 8.39 -6.53 4.09
C HIS A 112 8.95 -5.09 4.02
N TYR A 113 10.03 -4.85 3.27
CA TYR A 113 10.51 -3.48 3.04
C TYR A 113 9.54 -2.63 2.22
N ALA A 114 8.70 -3.28 1.40
CA ALA A 114 7.61 -2.60 0.70
C ALA A 114 6.65 -1.92 1.68
N VAL A 115 6.41 -2.50 2.86
CA VAL A 115 5.53 -1.91 3.87
C VAL A 115 6.07 -0.56 4.33
N HIS A 116 7.37 -0.48 4.68
CA HIS A 116 7.99 0.77 5.10
C HIS A 116 7.93 1.83 3.98
N LEU A 117 8.22 1.41 2.74
CA LEU A 117 8.12 2.29 1.59
C LEU A 117 6.67 2.77 1.36
N SER A 118 5.68 1.89 1.41
CA SER A 118 4.27 2.21 1.21
C SER A 118 3.76 3.20 2.27
N PHE A 119 4.21 3.09 3.52
CA PHE A 119 3.91 4.10 4.54
C PHE A 119 4.42 5.48 4.12
N TYR A 120 5.68 5.58 3.69
CA TYR A 120 6.25 6.83 3.19
C TYR A 120 5.52 7.37 1.95
N LEU A 121 5.27 6.53 0.94
CA LEU A 121 4.54 6.91 -0.27
C LEU A 121 3.11 7.38 0.04
N GLY A 122 2.43 6.70 0.97
CA GLY A 122 1.12 7.11 1.47
C GLY A 122 1.16 8.48 2.16
N THR A 123 2.28 8.84 2.81
CA THR A 123 2.43 10.20 3.33
C THR A 123 2.47 11.25 2.22
N LEU A 124 2.79 10.92 0.96
CA LEU A 124 2.83 11.88 -0.15
C LEU A 124 1.52 11.92 -0.96
N SER A 125 0.64 10.94 -0.80
CA SER A 125 -0.66 10.89 -1.51
C SER A 125 -1.75 11.68 -0.79
N GLU A 126 -2.66 12.28 -1.56
CA GLU A 126 -3.86 12.97 -1.06
C GLU A 126 -5.11 12.08 -1.13
N SER A 127 -5.13 11.10 -2.02
CA SER A 127 -6.25 10.17 -2.20
C SER A 127 -5.82 8.72 -2.26
N TYR A 128 -6.78 7.85 -1.96
CA TYR A 128 -6.66 6.41 -2.07
C TYR A 128 -6.40 5.98 -3.53
N THR A 129 -5.33 5.23 -3.75
CA THR A 129 -5.10 4.54 -5.03
C THR A 129 -6.04 3.35 -5.14
N SER A 130 -6.79 3.25 -6.23
CA SER A 130 -7.67 2.10 -6.47
C SER A 130 -6.86 0.84 -6.79
N GLY A 131 -7.19 -0.27 -6.14
CA GLY A 131 -6.57 -1.58 -6.38
C GLY A 131 -5.40 -1.91 -5.47
N PHE A 132 -4.87 -3.12 -5.64
CA PHE A 132 -3.75 -3.64 -4.84
C PHE A 132 -2.43 -3.21 -5.48
N ILE A 133 -1.67 -2.35 -4.80
CA ILE A 133 -0.49 -1.68 -5.36
C ILE A 133 0.82 -2.46 -5.19
N VAL A 134 0.80 -3.59 -4.49
CA VAL A 134 1.97 -4.45 -4.27
C VAL A 134 1.71 -5.79 -4.96
N LYS A 135 2.67 -6.29 -5.72
CA LYS A 135 2.53 -7.58 -6.41
C LYS A 135 3.83 -8.37 -6.35
N LEU A 136 3.74 -9.69 -6.38
CA LEU A 136 4.91 -10.55 -6.53
C LEU A 136 5.46 -10.40 -7.96
N ASP A 137 6.77 -10.52 -8.10
CA ASP A 137 7.48 -10.47 -9.38
C ASP A 137 6.99 -11.49 -10.41
N VAL A 138 6.67 -12.71 -9.96
CA VAL A 138 6.06 -13.76 -10.80
C VAL A 138 4.70 -13.35 -11.35
N ASP A 139 3.85 -12.74 -10.53
CA ASP A 139 2.50 -12.32 -10.91
C ASP A 139 2.56 -11.09 -11.82
N ALA A 140 3.40 -10.10 -11.48
CA ALA A 140 3.60 -8.89 -12.28
C ALA A 140 4.09 -9.23 -13.70
N LYS A 141 4.95 -10.25 -13.82
CA LYS A 141 5.41 -10.76 -15.11
C LYS A 141 4.33 -11.53 -15.85
N ALA A 142 3.61 -12.43 -15.17
CA ALA A 142 2.56 -13.24 -15.78
C ALA A 142 1.40 -12.39 -16.32
N GLU A 143 1.02 -11.34 -15.60
CA GLU A 143 -0.05 -10.41 -15.98
C GLU A 143 0.40 -9.29 -16.93
N LYS A 144 1.69 -9.28 -17.32
CA LYS A 144 2.29 -8.26 -18.20
C LYS A 144 2.20 -6.83 -17.65
N ASP A 145 2.13 -6.67 -16.34
CA ASP A 145 2.16 -5.35 -15.71
C ASP A 145 3.48 -4.61 -15.97
N ILE A 146 4.56 -5.36 -16.24
CA ILE A 146 5.89 -4.82 -16.50
C ILE A 146 5.98 -4.01 -17.81
N ASP A 147 5.03 -4.20 -18.74
CA ASP A 147 5.10 -3.61 -20.08
C ASP A 147 4.62 -2.16 -20.11
N ASN A 148 3.67 -1.78 -19.25
CA ASN A 148 2.92 -0.53 -19.40
C ASN A 148 2.57 0.19 -18.07
N ARG A 149 3.33 -0.05 -16.99
CA ARG A 149 3.15 0.64 -15.71
C ARG A 149 4.43 1.30 -15.23
N ASN A 150 4.27 2.30 -14.36
CA ASN A 150 5.36 2.76 -13.51
C ASN A 150 5.62 1.69 -12.45
N LEU A 151 6.87 1.26 -12.31
CA LEU A 151 7.25 0.15 -11.43
C LEU A 151 8.22 0.62 -10.35
N ILE A 152 7.98 0.23 -9.11
CA ILE A 152 8.97 0.30 -8.05
C ILE A 152 9.38 -1.13 -7.70
N LEU A 153 10.60 -1.51 -8.07
CA LEU A 153 11.13 -2.85 -7.85
C LEU A 153 11.88 -2.89 -6.52
N ILE A 154 11.55 -3.87 -5.68
CA ILE A 154 12.22 -4.08 -4.40
C ILE A 154 12.88 -5.47 -4.40
N GLY A 155 14.17 -5.48 -4.10
CA GLY A 155 14.98 -6.69 -3.99
C GLY A 155 15.93 -6.87 -5.18
N GLY A 156 17.07 -7.51 -4.92
CA GLY A 156 18.10 -7.76 -5.93
C GLY A 156 17.67 -8.76 -7.01
N PRO A 157 18.36 -8.77 -8.17
CA PRO A 157 18.05 -9.65 -9.29
C PRO A 157 18.22 -11.15 -8.97
N GLY A 158 18.95 -11.47 -7.91
CA GLY A 158 19.06 -12.83 -7.40
C GLY A 158 17.75 -13.37 -6.80
N THR A 159 16.80 -12.52 -6.38
CA THR A 159 15.54 -12.92 -5.73
C THR A 159 14.30 -12.20 -6.30
N ASN A 160 14.48 -11.27 -7.23
CA ASN A 160 13.40 -10.58 -7.93
C ASN A 160 13.64 -10.67 -9.45
N ILE A 161 12.84 -11.50 -10.15
CA ILE A 161 13.04 -11.79 -11.57
C ILE A 161 12.80 -10.58 -12.47
N VAL A 162 11.94 -9.64 -12.03
CA VAL A 162 11.68 -8.40 -12.77
C VAL A 162 12.89 -7.47 -12.66
N THR A 163 13.54 -7.41 -11.49
CA THR A 163 14.82 -6.69 -11.33
C THR A 163 15.92 -7.30 -12.19
N SER A 164 16.00 -8.64 -12.26
CA SER A 164 16.94 -9.34 -13.14
C SER A 164 16.74 -8.98 -14.61
N GLU A 165 15.48 -8.90 -15.07
CA GLU A 165 15.15 -8.57 -16.45
C GLU A 165 15.60 -7.16 -16.86
N PHE A 166 15.53 -6.21 -15.92
CA PHE A 166 15.90 -4.82 -16.16
C PHE A 166 17.37 -4.49 -15.85
N ASN A 167 18.13 -5.39 -15.21
CA ASN A 167 19.54 -5.18 -14.84
C ASN A 167 20.42 -4.73 -16.02
N ARG A 168 20.20 -5.31 -17.20
CA ARG A 168 20.96 -4.98 -18.43
C ARG A 168 20.83 -3.53 -18.90
N TYR A 169 19.79 -2.81 -18.48
CA TYR A 169 19.53 -1.42 -18.86
C TYR A 169 20.07 -0.40 -17.85
N LEU A 170 20.63 -0.86 -16.71
CA LEU A 170 21.13 0.04 -15.66
C LEU A 170 22.52 0.58 -15.98
N GLN A 171 22.83 1.79 -15.51
CA GLN A 171 24.18 2.35 -15.58
C GLN A 171 25.13 1.66 -14.61
N ILE A 172 24.64 1.37 -13.39
CA ILE A 172 25.33 0.56 -12.38
C ILE A 172 24.59 -0.77 -12.31
N LYS A 173 25.28 -1.86 -12.63
CA LYS A 173 24.67 -3.18 -12.84
C LYS A 173 25.10 -4.16 -11.77
N PHE A 174 24.22 -5.08 -11.41
CA PHE A 174 24.62 -6.29 -10.71
C PHE A 174 25.38 -7.20 -11.66
N ASN A 175 26.40 -7.88 -11.17
CA ASN A 175 27.17 -8.85 -11.96
C ASN A 175 26.28 -10.04 -12.37
N GLU A 176 26.11 -10.28 -13.67
CA GLU A 176 25.21 -11.31 -14.19
C GLU A 176 25.73 -12.75 -14.00
N ASP A 177 27.05 -12.94 -13.90
CA ASP A 177 27.65 -14.25 -13.58
C ASP A 177 27.35 -14.63 -12.12
N ASN A 178 27.33 -13.62 -11.24
CA ASN A 178 27.01 -13.79 -9.84
C ASN A 178 26.45 -12.49 -9.24
N TYR A 179 25.13 -12.37 -9.14
CA TYR A 179 24.46 -11.17 -8.63
C TYR A 179 24.88 -10.79 -7.20
N TRP A 180 25.37 -11.75 -6.44
CA TRP A 180 25.84 -11.57 -5.07
C TRP A 180 27.29 -11.10 -4.97
N SER A 181 28.01 -11.00 -6.08
CA SER A 181 29.41 -10.53 -6.14
C SER A 181 29.54 -9.01 -6.12
N GLY A 182 28.45 -8.28 -6.36
CA GLY A 182 28.41 -6.83 -6.23
C GLY A 182 27.78 -6.10 -7.42
N LEU A 183 27.89 -4.78 -7.35
CA LEU A 183 27.52 -3.82 -8.38
C LEU A 183 28.78 -3.31 -9.08
N THR A 184 28.71 -3.08 -10.38
CA THR A 184 29.79 -2.49 -11.17
C THR A 184 29.28 -1.27 -11.92
N ASP A 185 30.00 -0.15 -11.82
CA ASP A 185 29.70 1.05 -12.59
C ASP A 185 30.42 1.06 -13.96
N GLN A 186 30.15 2.09 -14.77
CA GLN A 186 30.75 2.23 -16.11
C GLN A 186 32.27 2.41 -16.11
N SER A 187 32.85 2.83 -14.97
CA SER A 187 34.31 2.98 -14.80
C SER A 187 35.00 1.69 -14.32
N GLY A 188 34.22 0.65 -14.03
CA GLY A 188 34.72 -0.62 -13.50
C GLY A 188 34.90 -0.63 -11.98
N ARG A 189 34.43 0.40 -11.25
CA ARG A 189 34.42 0.37 -9.78
C ARG A 189 33.41 -0.66 -9.30
N ILE A 190 33.81 -1.46 -8.31
CA ILE A 190 33.02 -2.56 -7.76
C ILE A 190 32.55 -2.20 -6.36
N PHE A 191 31.25 -2.34 -6.12
CA PHE A 191 30.61 -2.18 -4.82
C PHE A 191 30.04 -3.53 -4.39
N ASN A 192 30.73 -4.24 -3.50
CA ASN A 192 30.45 -5.65 -3.19
C ASN A 192 30.12 -5.95 -1.72
N MET A 193 30.06 -4.94 -0.85
CA MET A 193 29.66 -5.15 0.54
C MET A 193 28.17 -5.52 0.63
N ASP A 194 27.83 -6.37 1.59
CA ASP A 194 26.45 -6.85 1.78
C ASP A 194 25.44 -5.72 2.05
N ASN A 195 25.91 -4.63 2.67
CA ASN A 195 25.15 -3.42 2.99
C ASN A 195 25.12 -2.38 1.85
N HIS A 196 25.68 -2.70 0.68
CA HIS A 196 25.53 -1.84 -0.50
C HIS A 196 24.16 -2.04 -1.16
N GLY A 197 23.44 -0.94 -1.29
CA GLY A 197 22.18 -0.81 -1.99
C GLY A 197 22.32 -0.01 -3.28
N LEU A 198 21.48 -0.28 -4.26
CA LEU A 198 21.30 0.48 -5.49
C LEU A 198 19.95 1.19 -5.44
N ILE A 199 19.98 2.50 -5.74
CA ILE A 199 18.80 3.28 -6.12
C ILE A 199 18.99 3.67 -7.58
N ALA A 200 18.16 3.15 -8.46
CA ALA A 200 18.24 3.48 -9.89
C ALA A 200 16.87 3.82 -10.45
N LYS A 201 16.78 4.86 -11.27
CA LYS A 201 15.59 5.24 -12.02
C LYS A 201 15.91 5.23 -13.51
N ILE A 202 15.13 4.47 -14.27
CA ILE A 202 15.27 4.36 -15.72
C ILE A 202 13.91 4.51 -16.40
N SER A 203 13.92 4.93 -17.67
CA SER A 203 12.74 4.82 -18.53
C SER A 203 12.46 3.36 -18.85
N ASN A 204 11.20 2.95 -18.74
CA ASN A 204 10.79 1.57 -18.98
C ASN A 204 11.14 1.18 -20.44
N PRO A 205 11.96 0.13 -20.66
CA PRO A 205 12.34 -0.29 -22.01
C PRO A 205 11.17 -0.71 -22.89
N TYR A 206 10.05 -1.15 -22.31
CA TYR A 206 8.86 -1.62 -23.01
C TYR A 206 7.83 -0.51 -23.26
N ASN A 207 7.82 0.53 -22.43
CA ASN A 207 7.10 1.77 -22.69
C ASN A 207 7.88 2.99 -22.19
N LYS A 208 8.37 3.84 -23.10
CA LYS A 208 9.19 5.01 -22.75
C LYS A 208 8.47 6.09 -21.93
N ASP A 209 7.14 6.09 -21.92
CA ASP A 209 6.33 7.01 -21.12
C ASP A 209 6.22 6.58 -19.65
N LYS A 210 6.69 5.37 -19.31
CA LYS A 210 6.68 4.82 -17.96
C LYS A 210 8.08 4.78 -17.36
N LYS A 211 8.16 4.84 -16.03
CA LYS A 211 9.42 4.81 -15.28
C LYS A 211 9.54 3.55 -14.42
N ILE A 212 10.78 3.11 -14.23
CA ILE A 212 11.14 2.01 -13.33
C ILE A 212 12.10 2.58 -12.29
N LEU A 213 11.71 2.50 -11.02
CA LEU A 213 12.55 2.78 -9.87
C LEU A 213 12.96 1.46 -9.23
N ILE A 214 14.25 1.25 -9.02
CA ILE A 214 14.82 0.03 -8.48
C ILE A 214 15.46 0.36 -7.14
N LEU A 215 15.01 -0.36 -6.11
CA LEU A 215 15.54 -0.35 -4.75
C LEU A 215 16.01 -1.77 -4.45
N ALA A 216 17.28 -2.01 -4.73
CA ALA A 216 17.88 -3.34 -4.66
C ALA A 216 19.16 -3.30 -3.84
N GLY A 217 19.69 -4.46 -3.44
CA GLY A 217 20.98 -4.54 -2.77
C GLY A 217 21.72 -5.82 -3.12
N VAL A 218 23.02 -5.81 -2.83
CA VAL A 218 23.88 -6.99 -2.97
C VAL A 218 23.37 -8.12 -2.08
N ARG A 219 22.85 -7.78 -0.90
CA ARG A 219 22.05 -8.64 -0.03
C ARG A 219 20.79 -7.91 0.44
N SER A 220 19.95 -8.63 1.17
CA SER A 220 18.72 -8.09 1.80
C SER A 220 18.97 -6.84 2.63
N ILE A 221 20.11 -6.77 3.31
CA ILE A 221 20.50 -5.59 4.11
C ILE A 221 20.82 -4.38 3.21
N GLY A 222 21.46 -4.59 2.05
CA GLY A 222 21.60 -3.55 1.03
C GLY A 222 20.25 -3.07 0.45
N THR A 223 19.29 -3.96 0.23
CA THR A 223 17.92 -3.59 -0.19
C THR A 223 17.25 -2.71 0.88
N LYS A 224 17.45 -3.04 2.16
CA LYS A 224 16.97 -2.20 3.27
C LYS A 224 17.63 -0.82 3.25
N ALA A 225 18.93 -0.74 2.97
CA ALA A 225 19.66 0.52 2.85
C ALA A 225 19.06 1.43 1.77
N SER A 226 18.78 0.89 0.58
CA SER A 226 18.21 1.67 -0.54
C SER A 226 16.80 2.17 -0.23
N VAL A 227 15.96 1.36 0.43
CA VAL A 227 14.63 1.80 0.89
C VAL A 227 14.75 2.93 1.93
N ILE A 228 15.60 2.79 2.94
CA ILE A 228 15.81 3.83 3.98
C ILE A 228 16.36 5.11 3.37
N ALA A 229 17.32 5.02 2.44
CA ALA A 229 17.86 6.19 1.76
C ALA A 229 16.78 6.95 0.98
N LEU A 230 15.90 6.25 0.27
CA LEU A 230 14.80 6.89 -0.44
C LEU A 230 13.81 7.56 0.51
N THR A 231 13.42 6.90 1.61
CA THR A 231 12.41 7.44 2.54
C THR A 231 12.95 8.61 3.36
N ASN A 232 14.22 8.58 3.77
CA ASN A 232 14.82 9.65 4.59
C ASN A 232 15.41 10.79 3.76
N TYR A 233 15.93 10.50 2.56
CA TYR A 233 16.70 11.45 1.76
C TYR A 233 16.16 11.64 0.34
N GLY A 234 14.97 11.14 0.02
CA GLY A 234 14.37 11.22 -1.31
C GLY A 234 14.38 12.62 -1.92
N ASN A 235 14.17 13.67 -1.11
CA ASN A 235 14.21 15.06 -1.57
C ASN A 235 15.60 15.52 -2.07
N LYS A 236 16.67 14.90 -1.57
CA LYS A 236 18.05 15.20 -2.00
C LYS A 236 18.49 14.34 -3.19
N ILE A 237 17.76 13.25 -3.47
CA ILE A 237 18.07 12.33 -4.56
C ILE A 237 17.48 12.90 -5.86
N GLY A 238 18.37 13.34 -6.76
CA GLY A 238 17.98 13.89 -8.07
C GLY A 238 18.06 15.42 -8.19
N ASP A 239 18.38 16.15 -7.11
CA ASP A 239 18.62 17.60 -7.16
C ASP A 239 19.92 17.96 -7.92
N ASN A 240 20.85 17.01 -8.04
CA ASN A 240 22.13 17.19 -8.72
C ASN A 240 22.07 16.67 -10.17
N SER A 241 21.68 17.53 -11.11
CA SER A 241 22.11 17.59 -12.54
C SER A 241 22.16 16.34 -13.43
N LEU A 242 21.78 15.14 -12.97
CA LEU A 242 21.65 13.94 -13.79
C LEU A 242 20.29 13.99 -14.47
N SER A 243 20.25 13.76 -15.78
CA SER A 243 18.99 13.66 -16.51
C SER A 243 18.11 12.57 -15.90
N ASP A 244 16.82 12.85 -15.78
CA ASP A 244 15.81 12.00 -15.12
C ASP A 244 15.80 10.54 -15.60
N ASP A 245 16.23 10.33 -16.84
CA ASP A 245 16.16 9.04 -17.52
C ASP A 245 17.20 8.01 -17.07
N GLN A 246 18.24 8.41 -16.32
CA GLN A 246 19.33 7.51 -15.95
C GLN A 246 20.00 7.85 -14.60
N LEU A 247 19.20 8.09 -13.56
CA LEU A 247 19.74 8.21 -12.21
C LEU A 247 20.15 6.83 -11.68
N ALA A 248 21.39 6.70 -11.19
CA ALA A 248 21.87 5.51 -10.50
C ALA A 248 22.83 5.91 -9.38
N LEU A 249 22.54 5.47 -8.15
CA LEU A 249 23.32 5.76 -6.96
C LEU A 249 23.51 4.47 -6.15
N VAL A 250 24.73 4.27 -5.67
CA VAL A 250 25.04 3.26 -4.66
C VAL A 250 25.00 3.92 -3.29
N VAL A 251 24.30 3.27 -2.37
CA VAL A 251 24.21 3.66 -0.98
C VAL A 251 24.81 2.58 -0.08
N GLN A 252 25.33 2.99 1.06
CA GLN A 252 25.86 2.08 2.07
C GLN A 252 25.10 2.27 3.38
N GLY A 253 24.49 1.18 3.87
CA GLY A 253 23.81 1.19 5.16
C GLY A 253 24.73 0.91 6.34
N PHE A 254 24.58 1.66 7.42
CA PHE A 254 25.32 1.49 8.67
C PHE A 254 24.37 1.18 9.81
N ASP A 255 24.86 0.35 10.73
CA ASP A 255 24.25 0.08 12.03
C ASP A 255 25.06 0.84 13.08
N MET A 256 24.65 2.07 13.37
CA MET A 256 25.36 2.98 14.26
C MET A 256 25.21 2.59 15.73
N ASN A 257 24.13 1.90 16.08
CA ASN A 257 23.81 1.49 17.45
C ASN A 257 24.15 0.02 17.76
N ALA A 258 24.63 -0.73 16.77
CA ALA A 258 25.05 -2.13 16.86
C ALA A 258 23.92 -3.13 17.22
N ASP A 259 22.65 -2.85 16.87
CA ASP A 259 21.52 -3.77 17.10
C ASP A 259 21.29 -4.78 15.95
N GLY A 260 22.15 -4.76 14.93
CA GLY A 260 22.07 -5.57 13.73
C GLY A 260 21.17 -4.98 12.64
N LYS A 261 20.69 -3.74 12.78
CA LYS A 261 19.81 -3.08 11.80
C LYS A 261 20.44 -1.80 11.28
N ILE A 262 20.27 -1.59 9.97
CA ILE A 262 20.59 -0.29 9.37
C ILE A 262 19.71 0.80 9.99
N ASP A 263 20.34 1.83 10.53
CA ASP A 263 19.75 3.07 11.06
C ASP A 263 20.30 4.33 10.39
N HIS A 264 21.39 4.21 9.63
CA HIS A 264 22.01 5.29 8.86
C HIS A 264 22.39 4.85 7.46
N VAL A 265 22.41 5.77 6.50
CA VAL A 265 22.76 5.48 5.10
C VAL A 265 23.54 6.63 4.48
N ASP A 266 24.67 6.33 3.85
CA ASP A 266 25.46 7.27 3.05
C ASP A 266 25.38 6.95 1.55
N ILE A 267 25.58 7.98 0.72
CA ILE A 267 25.77 7.82 -0.73
C ILE A 267 27.26 7.62 -0.99
N VAL A 268 27.62 6.54 -1.70
CA VAL A 268 29.03 6.14 -1.94
C VAL A 268 29.44 6.20 -3.41
N SER A 269 28.55 6.64 -4.30
CA SER A 269 28.83 6.85 -5.74
C SER A 269 28.30 8.16 -6.26
#